data_AF-A0A938MUY5-F1
#
_entry.id   AF-A0A938MUY5-F1
#
_cell.length_a   1.000
_cell.length_b   1.000
_cell.length_c   1.000
_cell.angle_alpha   90.00
_cell.angle_beta   90.00
_cell.angle_gamma   90.00
#
_symmetry.space_group_name_H-M   'P 1'
#
loop_
_entity.id
_entity.type
_entity.pdbx_description
1 polymer ?
#
loop_
_entity_poly.entity_id
_entity_poly.type
_entity_poly.pdbx_seq_one_letter_code
_entity_poly.pdbx_strand_id
1 'polypeptide(L)'
;MQLSELLTDYGPIDLMWFDQYSNRYTKDDWQEIKAHVKLHQPGCVVIANNSLDFKDTDIHSYEYPYLKAMKRPNPLPPEGNVHAAEVCDTLGLGWFWTPRENEGTMKSVEEVTAMLELCKKRRANYLLNVGPDDTGRLPDYAVKRLREIGARLTVPQPEPKKP
;
A
#
# COMPACT_ATOMS: atom_id res chain seq x y z
N MET A 1 -8.50 -11.98 19.19
CA MET A 1 -9.76 -11.31 19.61
C MET A 1 -10.04 -9.99 18.89
N GLN A 2 -9.06 -9.24 18.34
CA GLN A 2 -9.36 -8.15 17.38
C GLN A 2 -9.27 -8.63 15.91
N LEU A 3 -8.24 -9.40 15.56
CA LEU A 3 -8.08 -9.91 14.19
C LEU A 3 -9.28 -10.76 13.74
N SER A 4 -9.81 -11.61 14.63
CA SER A 4 -11.00 -12.42 14.35
C SER A 4 -12.24 -11.56 14.07
N GLU A 5 -12.43 -10.47 14.81
CA GLU A 5 -13.54 -9.52 14.62
C GLU A 5 -13.48 -8.90 13.22
N LEU A 6 -12.32 -8.36 12.83
CA LEU A 6 -12.10 -7.81 11.49
C LEU A 6 -12.41 -8.81 10.37
N LEU A 7 -12.04 -10.07 10.58
CA LEU A 7 -12.20 -11.14 9.58
C LEU A 7 -13.60 -11.74 9.53
N THR A 8 -14.50 -11.43 10.47
CA THR A 8 -15.83 -12.06 10.55
C THR A 8 -16.98 -11.07 10.52
N ASP A 9 -16.81 -9.87 11.08
CA ASP A 9 -17.91 -8.91 11.28
C ASP A 9 -18.00 -7.84 10.18
N TYR A 10 -16.99 -7.75 9.30
CA TYR A 10 -16.90 -6.71 8.26
C TYR A 10 -17.13 -7.24 6.83
N GLY A 11 -17.63 -8.47 6.69
CA GLY A 11 -17.89 -9.11 5.40
C GLY A 11 -16.62 -9.66 4.71
N PRO A 12 -16.63 -9.87 3.39
CA PRO A 12 -15.46 -10.31 2.64
C PRO A 12 -14.34 -9.26 2.71
N ILE A 13 -13.14 -9.69 3.08
CA ILE A 13 -11.94 -8.84 3.11
C ILE A 13 -11.00 -9.28 1.99
N ASP A 14 -10.69 -8.38 1.06
CA ASP A 14 -9.81 -8.68 -0.08
C ASP A 14 -8.32 -8.62 0.28
N LEU A 15 -7.96 -7.80 1.26
CA LEU A 15 -6.57 -7.53 1.64
C LEU A 15 -6.44 -7.28 3.15
N MET A 16 -5.48 -7.96 3.78
CA MET A 16 -5.02 -7.68 5.13
C MET A 16 -3.55 -7.27 5.09
N TRP A 17 -3.28 -6.01 5.44
CA TRP A 17 -1.96 -5.39 5.34
C TRP A 17 -1.33 -5.26 6.73
N PHE A 18 -0.34 -6.09 7.03
CA PHE A 18 0.32 -6.11 8.33
C PHE A 18 1.64 -5.35 8.28
N ASP A 19 1.73 -4.31 9.12
CA ASP A 19 3.00 -3.65 9.38
C ASP A 19 3.80 -4.39 10.47
N GLN A 20 5.13 -4.27 10.41
CA GLN A 20 6.07 -4.81 11.42
C GLN A 20 5.85 -6.29 11.81
N TYR A 21 5.55 -7.15 10.84
CA TYR A 21 5.31 -8.59 11.08
C TYR A 21 6.47 -9.32 11.80
N SER A 22 7.70 -8.83 11.61
CA SER A 22 8.93 -9.44 12.16
C SER A 22 9.55 -8.63 13.30
N ASN A 23 8.73 -8.02 14.15
CA ASN A 23 9.21 -7.35 15.37
C ASN A 23 9.34 -8.37 16.54
N ARG A 24 9.84 -7.91 17.70
CA ARG A 24 10.07 -8.75 18.89
C ARG A 24 8.81 -9.40 19.48
N TYR A 25 7.63 -8.93 19.11
CA TYR A 25 6.34 -9.37 19.62
C TYR A 25 5.59 -10.27 18.63
N THR A 26 5.77 -10.03 17.32
CA THR A 26 4.95 -10.67 16.27
C THR A 26 5.68 -11.80 15.56
N LYS A 27 7.02 -11.76 15.49
CA LYS A 27 7.79 -12.65 14.62
C LYS A 27 7.56 -14.15 14.88
N ASP A 28 7.37 -14.53 16.14
CA ASP A 28 7.27 -15.93 16.55
C ASP A 28 5.86 -16.49 16.27
N ASP A 29 4.85 -15.61 16.28
CA ASP A 29 3.44 -15.94 16.04
C ASP A 29 3.00 -15.66 14.59
N TRP A 30 3.88 -15.12 13.74
CA TRP A 30 3.50 -14.62 12.42
C TRP A 30 2.81 -15.66 11.54
N GLN A 31 3.31 -16.90 11.55
CA GLN A 31 2.74 -17.98 10.75
C GLN A 31 1.35 -18.39 11.27
N GLU A 32 1.11 -18.31 12.59
CA GLU A 32 -0.21 -18.51 13.18
C GLU A 32 -1.16 -17.37 12.78
N ILE A 33 -0.70 -16.11 12.83
CA ILE A 33 -1.47 -14.94 12.40
C ILE A 33 -1.89 -15.06 10.93
N LYS A 34 -0.95 -15.39 10.03
CA LYS A 34 -1.24 -15.60 8.60
C LYS A 34 -2.23 -16.75 8.41
N ALA A 35 -2.04 -17.87 9.12
CA ALA A 35 -2.96 -19.01 9.05
C ALA A 35 -4.37 -18.65 9.55
N HIS A 36 -4.47 -17.81 10.60
CA HIS A 36 -5.74 -17.33 11.14
C HIS A 36 -6.51 -16.49 10.10
N VAL A 37 -5.83 -15.62 9.36
CA VAL A 37 -6.45 -14.89 8.23
C VAL A 37 -6.96 -15.87 7.19
N LYS A 38 -6.14 -16.83 6.77
CA LYS A 38 -6.51 -17.81 5.74
C LYS A 38 -7.62 -18.77 6.16
N LEU A 39 -7.75 -19.05 7.45
CA LEU A 39 -8.84 -19.86 7.99
C LEU A 39 -10.20 -19.15 7.82
N HIS A 40 -10.28 -17.86 8.15
CA HIS A 40 -11.53 -17.10 8.10
C HIS A 40 -11.84 -16.51 6.73
N GLN A 41 -10.80 -16.08 6.00
CA GLN A 41 -10.92 -15.41 4.70
C GLN A 41 -9.89 -16.01 3.72
N PRO A 42 -10.13 -17.23 3.16
CA PRO A 42 -9.16 -17.91 2.30
C PRO A 42 -8.73 -17.11 1.06
N GLY A 43 -9.63 -16.26 0.55
CA GLY A 43 -9.38 -15.38 -0.61
C GLY A 43 -8.67 -14.07 -0.27
N CYS A 44 -8.53 -13.71 1.00
CA CYS A 44 -7.87 -12.46 1.42
C CYS A 44 -6.38 -12.52 1.10
N VAL A 45 -5.86 -11.54 0.37
CA VAL A 45 -4.42 -11.35 0.19
C VAL A 45 -3.82 -10.92 1.53
N VAL A 46 -2.73 -11.55 1.95
CA VAL A 46 -2.00 -11.17 3.16
C VAL A 46 -0.69 -10.50 2.77
N ILE A 47 -0.50 -9.25 3.19
CA ILE A 47 0.75 -8.53 3.03
C ILE A 47 1.49 -8.49 4.36
N ALA A 48 2.72 -9.01 4.36
CA ALA A 48 3.71 -8.75 5.40
C ALA A 48 4.62 -7.62 4.91
N ASN A 49 4.45 -6.40 5.44
CA ASN A 49 5.14 -5.22 4.92
C ASN A 49 6.66 -5.43 4.79
N ASN A 50 7.21 -5.07 3.63
CA ASN A 50 8.61 -5.23 3.22
C ASN A 50 9.13 -6.67 3.13
N SER A 51 8.30 -7.70 3.29
CA SER A 51 8.72 -9.08 3.02
C SER A 51 8.74 -9.37 1.52
N LEU A 52 9.78 -10.11 1.11
CA LEU A 52 9.95 -10.66 -0.23
C LEU A 52 10.01 -12.21 -0.20
N ASP A 53 9.64 -12.82 0.94
CA ASP A 53 9.52 -14.28 1.07
C ASP A 53 8.04 -14.66 1.07
N PHE A 54 7.62 -15.47 0.09
CA PHE A 54 6.23 -15.92 -0.04
C PHE A 54 5.74 -16.79 1.12
N LYS A 55 6.66 -17.30 1.97
CA LYS A 55 6.27 -17.90 3.24
C LYS A 55 5.57 -16.90 4.14
N ASP A 56 6.02 -15.64 4.13
CA ASP A 56 5.50 -14.60 5.01
C ASP A 56 4.39 -13.79 4.35
N THR A 57 4.50 -13.49 3.06
CA THR A 57 3.54 -12.62 2.35
C THR A 57 2.96 -13.31 1.12
N ASP A 58 1.78 -12.90 0.65
CA ASP A 58 1.21 -13.44 -0.60
C ASP A 58 1.70 -12.67 -1.83
N ILE A 59 2.06 -11.39 -1.64
CA ILE A 59 2.67 -10.53 -2.67
C ILE A 59 3.86 -9.78 -2.08
N HIS A 60 4.82 -9.39 -2.91
CA HIS A 60 5.93 -8.54 -2.45
C HIS A 60 5.44 -7.13 -2.15
N SER A 61 5.87 -6.53 -1.05
CA SER A 61 5.55 -5.14 -0.71
C SER A 61 6.82 -4.32 -0.51
N TYR A 62 6.75 -3.05 -0.90
CA TYR A 62 7.86 -2.12 -0.81
C TYR A 62 7.37 -0.80 -0.21
N GLU A 63 7.77 -0.52 1.02
CA GLU A 63 7.52 0.77 1.67
C GLU A 63 8.54 1.80 1.20
N TYR A 64 8.24 2.46 0.07
CA TYR A 64 9.23 3.24 -0.67
C TYR A 64 9.90 4.35 0.16
N PRO A 65 9.17 5.21 0.92
CA PRO A 65 9.79 6.22 1.76
C PRO A 65 10.75 5.63 2.80
N TYR A 66 10.34 4.55 3.47
CA TYR A 66 11.14 3.89 4.50
C TYR A 66 12.38 3.22 3.91
N LEU A 67 12.21 2.40 2.87
CA LEU A 67 13.31 1.69 2.22
C LEU A 67 14.33 2.66 1.63
N LYS A 68 13.87 3.79 1.06
CA LYS A 68 14.72 4.87 0.56
C LYS A 68 15.47 5.57 1.69
N ALA A 69 14.80 5.91 2.79
CA ALA A 69 15.44 6.54 3.96
C ALA A 69 16.50 5.64 4.59
N MET A 70 16.25 4.33 4.62
CA MET A 70 17.18 3.30 5.07
C MET A 70 18.29 3.00 4.06
N LYS A 71 18.33 3.69 2.90
CA LYS A 71 19.30 3.48 1.81
C LYS A 71 19.39 2.01 1.38
N ARG A 72 18.26 1.30 1.39
CA ARG A 72 18.22 -0.08 0.91
C ARG A 72 18.56 -0.08 -0.59
N PRO A 73 19.37 -1.04 -1.07
CA PRO A 73 19.82 -1.06 -2.46
C PRO A 73 18.67 -1.21 -3.46
N ASN A 74 17.61 -1.92 -3.08
CA ASN A 74 16.45 -2.21 -3.92
C ASN A 74 15.15 -1.74 -3.21
N PRO A 75 14.83 -0.43 -3.20
CA PRO A 75 13.63 0.10 -2.53
C PRO A 75 12.36 -0.04 -3.37
N LEU A 76 12.45 -0.74 -4.51
CA LEU A 76 11.39 -0.94 -5.49
C LEU A 76 11.54 -2.35 -6.06
N PRO A 77 10.47 -2.92 -6.65
CA PRO A 77 10.58 -4.12 -7.47
C PRO A 77 11.67 -3.95 -8.55
N PRO A 78 12.36 -5.02 -8.95
CA PRO A 78 13.38 -4.94 -9.99
C PRO A 78 12.76 -4.68 -11.38
N GLU A 79 13.60 -4.28 -12.33
CA GLU A 79 13.22 -4.34 -13.74
C GLU A 79 12.96 -5.81 -14.14
N GLY A 80 11.92 -6.05 -14.95
CA GLY A 80 11.52 -7.41 -15.31
C GLY A 80 10.86 -8.21 -14.18
N ASN A 81 10.44 -7.56 -13.08
CA ASN A 81 9.73 -8.22 -11.98
C ASN A 81 8.60 -9.12 -12.48
N VAL A 82 8.58 -10.37 -12.01
CA VAL A 82 7.58 -11.39 -12.39
C VAL A 82 6.58 -11.69 -11.27
N HIS A 83 6.82 -11.15 -10.07
CA HIS A 83 5.99 -11.37 -8.90
C HIS A 83 4.92 -10.30 -8.76
N ALA A 84 3.74 -10.68 -8.27
CA ALA A 84 2.77 -9.70 -7.81
C ALA A 84 3.42 -8.84 -6.72
N ALA A 85 3.31 -7.53 -6.86
CA ALA A 85 3.96 -6.60 -5.96
C ALA A 85 3.14 -5.32 -5.76
N GLU A 86 3.37 -4.66 -4.62
CA GLU A 86 2.86 -3.33 -4.30
C GLU A 86 4.02 -2.42 -3.86
N VAL A 87 3.99 -1.17 -4.29
CA VAL A 87 4.82 -0.09 -3.75
C VAL A 87 3.90 0.87 -3.01
N CYS A 88 4.05 0.97 -1.69
CA CYS A 88 3.32 1.96 -0.91
C CYS A 88 4.16 3.23 -0.70
N ASP A 89 3.50 4.37 -0.77
CA ASP A 89 4.16 5.68 -0.79
C ASP A 89 3.24 6.79 -0.26
N THR A 90 3.80 7.96 0.07
CA THR A 90 3.06 9.07 0.68
C THR A 90 2.82 10.21 -0.31
N LEU A 91 1.65 10.84 -0.29
CA LEU A 91 1.45 12.09 -1.03
C LEU A 91 2.09 13.29 -0.29
N GLY A 92 1.93 13.33 1.03
CA GLY A 92 2.44 14.39 1.91
C GLY A 92 3.84 14.11 2.46
N LEU A 93 4.16 14.77 3.57
CA LEU A 93 5.47 14.70 4.23
C LEU A 93 5.73 13.33 4.90
N GLY A 94 4.67 12.59 5.21
CA GLY A 94 4.74 11.27 5.81
C GLY A 94 3.42 10.49 5.71
N TRP A 95 3.32 9.43 6.50
CA TRP A 95 2.12 8.58 6.55
C TRP A 95 0.92 9.29 7.20
N PHE A 96 1.18 10.16 8.17
CA PHE A 96 0.16 10.90 8.91
C PHE A 96 0.23 12.39 8.58
N TRP A 97 -0.93 13.03 8.60
CA TRP A 97 -1.03 14.48 8.45
C TRP A 97 -0.29 15.20 9.58
N THR A 98 0.26 16.38 9.27
CA THR A 98 0.80 17.30 10.28
C THR A 98 0.38 18.73 9.97
N PRO A 99 0.28 19.64 10.96
CA PRO A 99 -0.05 21.04 10.73
C PRO A 99 0.91 21.81 9.82
N ARG A 100 2.07 21.23 9.51
CA ARG A 100 3.06 21.81 8.57
C ARG A 100 2.74 21.50 7.12
N GLU A 101 1.87 20.53 6.86
CA GLU A 101 1.50 20.16 5.49
C GLU A 101 0.60 21.22 4.85
N ASN A 102 0.84 21.46 3.57
CA ASN A 102 0.07 22.35 2.72
C ASN A 102 0.23 21.94 1.25
N GLU A 103 -0.34 22.71 0.33
CA GLU A 103 -0.29 22.41 -1.11
C GLU A 103 1.15 22.23 -1.65
N GLY A 104 2.11 22.99 -1.12
CA GLY A 104 3.50 23.00 -1.56
C GLY A 104 4.37 21.89 -0.95
N THR A 105 3.89 21.18 0.07
CA THR A 105 4.67 20.10 0.72
C THR A 105 4.35 18.72 0.15
N MET A 106 3.33 18.60 -0.70
CA MET A 106 2.97 17.34 -1.34
C MET A 106 3.75 17.12 -2.62
N LYS A 107 3.99 15.84 -2.95
CA LYS A 107 4.51 15.44 -4.26
C LYS A 107 3.67 15.99 -5.40
N SER A 108 4.35 16.53 -6.40
CA SER A 108 3.73 17.02 -7.64
C SER A 108 2.99 15.92 -8.40
N VAL A 109 2.11 16.33 -9.32
CA VAL A 109 1.42 15.42 -10.24
C VAL A 109 2.44 14.61 -11.04
N GLU A 110 3.51 15.26 -11.49
CA GLU A 110 4.60 14.67 -12.27
C GLU A 110 5.36 13.61 -11.46
N GLU A 111 5.67 13.85 -10.18
CA GLU A 111 6.33 12.86 -9.32
C GLU A 111 5.47 11.62 -9.09
N VAL A 112 4.19 11.82 -8.78
CA VAL A 112 3.25 10.73 -8.51
C VAL A 112 2.99 9.91 -9.78
N THR A 113 2.74 10.58 -10.90
CA THR A 113 2.50 9.89 -12.19
C THR A 113 3.75 9.18 -12.69
N ALA A 114 4.94 9.76 -12.52
CA ALA A 114 6.20 9.09 -12.86
C ALA A 114 6.43 7.82 -12.01
N MET A 115 6.15 7.87 -10.70
CA MET A 115 6.24 6.70 -9.83
C MET A 115 5.22 5.63 -10.23
N LEU A 116 3.98 6.02 -10.53
CA LEU A 116 2.95 5.10 -11.02
C LEU A 116 3.38 4.40 -12.32
N GLU A 117 3.89 5.15 -13.31
CA GLU A 117 4.38 4.58 -14.57
C GLU A 117 5.59 3.66 -14.34
N LEU A 118 6.46 3.98 -13.38
CA LEU A 118 7.55 3.10 -12.98
C LEU A 118 7.01 1.79 -12.37
N CYS A 119 6.02 1.86 -11.48
CA CYS A 119 5.38 0.67 -10.90
C CYS A 119 4.72 -0.19 -11.97
N LYS A 120 4.00 0.42 -12.93
CA LYS A 120 3.41 -0.28 -14.09
C LYS A 120 4.47 -1.02 -14.90
N LYS A 121 5.57 -0.36 -15.26
CA LYS A 121 6.69 -0.98 -15.99
C LYS A 121 7.33 -2.15 -15.22
N ARG A 122 7.25 -2.10 -13.89
CA ARG A 122 7.76 -3.14 -12.99
C ARG A 122 6.67 -4.08 -12.44
N ARG A 123 5.52 -4.12 -13.12
CA ARG A 123 4.39 -5.04 -12.82
C ARG A 123 3.97 -5.01 -11.35
N ALA A 124 3.92 -3.81 -10.78
CA ALA A 124 3.54 -3.56 -9.40
C ALA A 124 2.39 -2.56 -9.30
N ASN A 125 1.55 -2.75 -8.28
CA ASN A 125 0.58 -1.77 -7.86
C ASN A 125 1.27 -0.59 -7.16
N TYR A 126 0.66 0.58 -7.23
CA TYR A 126 1.10 1.77 -6.51
C TYR A 126 0.03 2.20 -5.51
N LEU A 127 0.32 2.04 -4.21
CA LEU A 127 -0.57 2.40 -3.11
C LEU A 127 -0.16 3.76 -2.55
N LEU A 128 -0.90 4.80 -2.95
CA LEU A 128 -0.63 6.18 -2.53
C LEU A 128 -1.44 6.55 -1.29
N ASN A 129 -0.75 6.87 -0.20
CA ASN A 129 -1.33 7.32 1.06
C ASN A 129 -1.67 8.81 1.08
N VAL A 130 -2.81 9.14 1.70
CA VAL A 130 -3.17 10.49 2.11
C VAL A 130 -3.72 10.44 3.53
N GLY A 131 -3.09 11.20 4.44
CA GLY A 131 -3.53 11.30 5.83
C GLY A 131 -4.70 12.28 5.99
N PRO A 132 -5.81 11.88 6.64
CA PRO A 132 -6.81 12.84 7.12
C PRO A 132 -6.22 13.80 8.16
N ASP A 133 -6.78 15.01 8.24
CA ASP A 133 -6.45 15.99 9.27
C ASP A 133 -7.06 15.64 10.64
N ASP A 134 -6.83 16.49 11.64
CA ASP A 134 -7.35 16.34 13.01
C ASP A 134 -8.87 16.50 13.13
N THR A 135 -9.55 16.87 12.04
CA THR A 135 -11.02 16.86 11.93
C THR A 135 -11.56 15.57 11.31
N GLY A 136 -10.68 14.66 10.90
CA GLY A 136 -11.02 13.41 10.22
C GLY A 136 -11.36 13.58 8.74
N ARG A 137 -10.98 14.71 8.12
CA ARG A 137 -11.23 14.99 6.70
C ARG A 137 -9.94 14.94 5.91
N LEU A 138 -10.03 14.56 4.63
CA LEU A 138 -8.91 14.78 3.72
C LEU A 138 -8.77 16.29 3.48
N PRO A 139 -7.58 16.88 3.65
CA PRO A 139 -7.39 18.31 3.39
C PRO A 139 -7.73 18.68 1.94
N ASP A 140 -8.33 19.85 1.73
CA ASP A 140 -8.76 20.29 0.39
C ASP A 140 -7.62 20.33 -0.62
N TYR A 141 -6.41 20.70 -0.18
CA TYR A 141 -5.23 20.70 -1.03
C TYR A 141 -4.87 19.28 -1.52
N ALA A 142 -5.05 18.26 -0.68
CA ALA A 142 -4.77 16.87 -1.03
C ALA A 142 -5.83 16.34 -1.99
N VAL A 143 -7.11 16.66 -1.74
CA VAL A 143 -8.21 16.32 -2.66
C VAL A 143 -8.01 16.97 -4.03
N LYS A 144 -7.60 18.25 -4.06
CA LYS A 144 -7.24 18.95 -5.31
C LYS A 144 -6.12 18.21 -6.05
N ARG A 145 -5.02 17.88 -5.37
CA ARG A 145 -3.88 17.16 -5.97
C ARG A 145 -4.29 15.79 -6.51
N LEU A 146 -5.11 15.03 -5.78
CA LEU A 146 -5.65 13.75 -6.24
C LEU A 146 -6.49 13.89 -7.50
N ARG A 147 -7.30 14.95 -7.64
CA ARG A 147 -8.05 15.23 -8.87
C ARG A 147 -7.14 15.56 -10.04
N GLU A 148 -6.09 16.35 -9.81
CA GLU A 148 -5.09 16.68 -10.84
C GLU A 148 -4.35 15.43 -11.32
N ILE A 149 -3.97 14.54 -10.38
CA ILE A 149 -3.41 13.23 -10.70
C ILE A 149 -4.41 12.42 -11.53
N GLY A 150 -5.66 12.29 -11.07
CA GLY A 150 -6.71 11.54 -11.76
C GLY A 150 -6.97 12.03 -13.18
N ALA A 151 -6.90 13.34 -13.42
CA ALA A 151 -7.06 13.92 -14.75
C ALA A 151 -5.92 13.57 -15.73
N ARG A 152 -4.74 13.15 -15.22
CA ARG A 152 -3.63 12.63 -16.03
C ARG A 152 -3.72 11.12 -16.28
N LEU A 153 -4.54 10.40 -15.52
CA LEU A 153 -4.66 8.95 -15.66
C LEU A 153 -5.65 8.61 -16.78
N THR A 154 -5.17 7.87 -17.78
CA THR A 154 -6.08 7.14 -18.67
C THR A 154 -6.60 5.94 -17.91
N VAL A 155 -7.84 6.02 -17.42
CA VAL A 155 -8.53 4.86 -16.83
C VAL A 155 -9.08 4.02 -17.97
N PRO A 156 -8.58 2.77 -18.17
CA PRO A 156 -9.22 1.86 -19.10
C PRO A 156 -10.65 1.63 -18.64
N GLN A 157 -11.61 1.67 -19.57
CA GLN A 157 -12.98 1.28 -19.26
C GLN A 157 -12.96 -0.15 -18.73
N PRO A 158 -13.66 -0.46 -17.61
CA PRO A 158 -13.68 -1.81 -17.09
C PRO A 158 -14.14 -2.78 -18.20
N GLU A 159 -13.37 -3.85 -18.42
CA GLU A 159 -13.82 -4.92 -19.30
C GLU A 159 -15.15 -5.48 -18.76
N PRO A 160 -16.15 -5.71 -19.63
CA PRO A 160 -17.38 -6.34 -19.19
C PRO A 160 -17.03 -7.68 -18.53
N LYS A 161 -17.60 -7.93 -17.35
CA LYS A 161 -17.42 -9.20 -16.64
C LYS A 161 -17.75 -10.32 -17.63
N LYS A 162 -16.78 -11.22 -17.85
CA LYS A 162 -17.03 -12.45 -18.62
C LYS A 162 -18.17 -13.22 -17.91
N PRO A 163 -19.13 -13.78 -18.68
CA PRO A 163 -20.31 -14.44 -18.15
C PRO A 163 -19.96 -15.60 -17.22
#